data_AF-A0A2T5LS99-F1
#
_entry.id   AF-A0A2T5LS99-F1
#
_cell.length_a   1.000
_cell.length_b   1.000
_cell.length_c   1.000
_cell.angle_alpha   90.00
_cell.angle_beta   90.00
_cell.angle_gamma   90.00
#
_symmetry.space_group_name_H-M   'P 1'
#
loop_
_entity.id
_entity.type
_entity.pdbx_description
1 polymer ?
#
loop_
_entity_poly.entity_id
_entity_poly.type
_entity_poly.pdbx_seq_one_letter_code
_entity_poly.pdbx_strand_id
1 'polypeptide(L)'
;MALPVSGLCGRATQLVQLDSSNNDHILNLGHCATCQAVSGQLCTAYYLLQGEPRSLDSLEEYQSDGVSRYFCETCGCQSFAYSKQTGQYFVASGLVDTPPQTKNARHWGVGDTWDGGLTSFLPGFLISGSNDAQDTVEQTNCNMATEDSRQLLAQCHCGGIELYITPPDSTSTEAWSPWPDLIIPYHSGPEAAENKEDIKWWLQDNRTKYMAGTCACRTCRLASGFPIQSWAFIPKSNILTAANSPLTYDALRISFASFAAAAEHQCSGIVRKDL
;
A
#
# COMPACT_ATOMS: atom_id res chain seq x y z
N MET A 1 -13.91 -18.27 -17.37
CA MET A 1 -13.50 -19.33 -16.41
C MET A 1 -13.52 -18.71 -15.02
N ALA A 2 -13.96 -19.45 -14.01
CA ALA A 2 -13.93 -18.95 -12.63
C ALA A 2 -12.52 -19.12 -12.04
N LEU A 3 -12.02 -18.09 -11.37
CA LEU A 3 -10.69 -18.04 -10.77
C LEU A 3 -10.81 -17.97 -9.23
N PRO A 4 -9.98 -18.71 -8.48
CA PRO A 4 -9.94 -18.60 -7.03
C PRO A 4 -9.28 -17.29 -6.60
N VAL A 5 -9.90 -16.65 -5.61
CA VAL A 5 -9.36 -15.51 -4.89
C VAL A 5 -9.34 -15.82 -3.41
N SER A 6 -8.30 -15.39 -2.70
CA SER A 6 -8.18 -15.61 -1.26
C SER A 6 -7.40 -14.46 -0.63
N GLY A 7 -7.87 -13.96 0.51
CA GLY A 7 -7.07 -13.09 1.39
C GLY A 7 -6.07 -13.87 2.23
N LEU A 8 -5.25 -13.17 3.02
CA LEU A 8 -4.22 -13.79 3.86
C LEU A 8 -4.78 -14.84 4.84
N CYS A 9 -5.90 -14.53 5.51
CA CYS A 9 -6.54 -15.43 6.47
C CYS A 9 -7.48 -16.47 5.84
N GLY A 10 -7.70 -16.40 4.53
CA GLY A 10 -8.60 -17.30 3.80
C GLY A 10 -10.11 -17.05 4.00
N ARG A 11 -10.54 -16.10 4.86
CA ARG A 11 -11.99 -15.86 5.07
C ARG A 11 -12.69 -15.23 3.88
N ALA A 12 -11.99 -14.40 3.11
CA ALA A 12 -12.51 -13.81 1.87
C ALA A 12 -12.45 -14.76 0.65
N THR A 13 -12.19 -16.06 0.86
CA THR A 13 -11.97 -17.01 -0.25
C THR A 13 -13.23 -17.28 -1.04
N GLN A 14 -13.17 -17.08 -2.35
CA GLN A 14 -14.27 -17.42 -3.26
C GLN A 14 -13.78 -17.59 -4.70
N LEU A 15 -14.69 -18.01 -5.58
CA LEU A 15 -14.48 -18.05 -7.02
C LEU A 15 -15.07 -16.79 -7.65
N VAL A 16 -14.34 -16.16 -8.57
CA VAL A 16 -14.77 -14.97 -9.31
C VAL A 16 -14.66 -15.19 -10.81
N GLN A 17 -15.45 -14.46 -11.59
CA GLN A 17 -15.35 -14.46 -13.05
C GLN A 17 -14.90 -13.08 -13.51
N LEU A 18 -13.72 -13.01 -14.12
CA LEU A 18 -13.19 -11.76 -14.68
C LEU A 18 -13.92 -11.43 -15.98
N ASP A 19 -14.18 -10.15 -16.20
CA ASP A 19 -14.64 -9.66 -17.49
C ASP A 19 -13.54 -9.88 -18.54
N SER A 20 -13.88 -10.65 -19.57
CA SER A 20 -12.99 -10.99 -20.67
C SER A 20 -13.49 -10.46 -22.02
N SER A 21 -14.43 -9.50 -22.01
CA SER A 21 -15.07 -8.98 -23.23
C SER A 21 -14.08 -8.48 -24.28
N ASN A 22 -12.90 -7.99 -23.85
CA ASN A 22 -11.86 -7.47 -24.74
C ASN A 22 -10.61 -8.36 -24.88
N ASN A 23 -10.58 -9.59 -24.34
CA ASN A 23 -9.43 -10.53 -24.39
C ASN A 23 -8.05 -10.00 -23.91
N ASP A 24 -7.98 -8.78 -23.40
CA ASP A 24 -6.73 -8.10 -23.05
C ASP A 24 -6.42 -8.08 -21.56
N HIS A 25 -7.31 -8.64 -20.73
CA HIS A 25 -7.16 -8.74 -19.27
C HIS A 25 -6.51 -7.49 -18.67
N ILE A 26 -7.17 -6.35 -18.91
CA ILE A 26 -6.66 -5.03 -18.56
C ILE A 26 -6.58 -4.91 -17.04
N LEU A 27 -5.40 -4.54 -16.54
CA LEU A 27 -5.21 -4.21 -15.14
C LEU A 27 -5.55 -2.73 -14.92
N ASN A 28 -6.50 -2.46 -14.03
CA ASN A 28 -6.94 -1.11 -13.70
C ASN A 28 -6.13 -0.60 -12.50
N LEU A 29 -5.30 0.39 -12.71
CA LEU A 29 -4.43 1.01 -11.72
C LEU A 29 -5.00 2.36 -11.27
N GLY A 30 -5.46 2.44 -10.03
CA GLY A 30 -5.98 3.66 -9.42
C GLY A 30 -4.91 4.36 -8.58
N HIS A 31 -4.58 5.59 -8.97
CA HIS A 31 -3.54 6.44 -8.39
C HIS A 31 -4.11 7.62 -7.59
N CYS A 32 -5.44 7.77 -7.57
CA CYS A 32 -6.11 8.90 -6.93
C CYS A 32 -5.74 9.05 -5.44
N ALA A 33 -5.77 10.27 -4.90
CA ALA A 33 -5.43 10.52 -3.49
C ALA A 33 -6.29 9.68 -2.53
N THR A 34 -7.59 9.54 -2.80
CA THR A 34 -8.49 8.66 -2.03
C THR A 34 -8.08 7.20 -2.14
N CYS A 35 -7.66 6.74 -3.32
CA CYS A 35 -7.24 5.37 -3.56
C CYS A 35 -6.02 5.03 -2.70
N GLN A 36 -5.05 5.95 -2.63
CA GLN A 36 -3.85 5.82 -1.81
C GLN A 36 -4.19 5.89 -0.32
N ALA A 37 -4.93 6.91 0.12
CA ALA A 37 -5.25 7.14 1.53
C ALA A 37 -6.17 6.07 2.14
N VAL A 38 -6.99 5.39 1.34
CA VAL A 38 -7.82 4.26 1.79
C VAL A 38 -7.04 2.96 1.83
N SER A 39 -6.19 2.68 0.83
CA SER A 39 -5.51 1.38 0.70
C SER A 39 -4.13 1.33 1.38
N GLY A 40 -3.53 2.47 1.68
CA GLY A 40 -2.14 2.59 2.10
C GLY A 40 -1.14 2.16 1.02
N GLN A 41 -1.57 2.02 -0.24
CA GLN A 41 -0.70 1.66 -1.37
C GLN A 41 -0.38 2.88 -2.23
N LEU A 42 0.76 2.84 -2.93
CA LEU A 42 1.10 3.83 -3.96
C LEU A 42 0.10 3.82 -5.12
N CYS A 43 -0.47 2.66 -5.44
CA CYS A 43 -1.60 2.52 -6.34
C CYS A 43 -2.43 1.29 -5.98
N THR A 44 -3.71 1.34 -6.30
CA THR A 44 -4.60 0.18 -6.24
C THR A 44 -4.61 -0.53 -7.59
N ALA A 45 -4.76 -1.85 -7.61
CA ALA A 45 -4.69 -2.65 -8.84
C ALA A 45 -5.83 -3.68 -8.92
N TYR A 46 -6.70 -3.54 -9.92
CA TYR A 46 -7.94 -4.32 -10.03
C TYR A 46 -8.16 -4.98 -11.40
N TYR A 47 -8.82 -6.14 -11.36
CA TYR A 47 -9.51 -6.70 -12.53
C TYR A 47 -11.00 -6.43 -12.43
N LEU A 48 -11.62 -6.17 -13.58
CA LEU A 48 -13.07 -6.05 -13.70
C LEU A 48 -13.74 -7.43 -13.57
N LEU A 49 -14.84 -7.51 -12.85
CA LEU A 49 -15.67 -8.72 -12.72
C LEU A 49 -16.84 -8.70 -13.71
N GLN A 50 -17.28 -9.88 -14.14
CA GLN A 50 -18.49 -10.04 -14.95
C GLN A 50 -19.79 -9.69 -14.19
N GLY A 51 -19.73 -9.70 -12.86
CA GLY A 51 -20.86 -9.44 -12.00
C GLY A 51 -20.43 -9.32 -10.54
N GLU A 52 -21.43 -9.25 -9.67
CA GLU A 52 -21.24 -9.17 -8.22
C GLU A 52 -20.50 -10.41 -7.68
N PRO A 53 -19.57 -10.24 -6.71
CA PRO A 53 -18.97 -11.36 -5.99
C PRO A 53 -20.03 -12.25 -5.33
N ARG A 54 -19.72 -13.53 -5.15
CA ARG A 54 -20.69 -14.50 -4.62
C ARG A 54 -21.10 -14.20 -3.18
N SER A 55 -20.18 -13.69 -2.37
CA SER A 55 -20.43 -13.33 -0.98
C SER A 55 -19.57 -12.12 -0.59
N LEU A 56 -20.18 -11.23 0.18
CA LEU A 56 -19.54 -10.09 0.83
C LEU A 56 -19.63 -10.20 2.36
N ASP A 57 -20.16 -11.31 2.91
CA ASP A 57 -20.57 -11.43 4.31
C ASP A 57 -19.41 -11.38 5.32
N SER A 58 -18.18 -11.70 4.87
CA SER A 58 -16.96 -11.65 5.71
C SER A 58 -16.14 -10.38 5.49
N LEU A 59 -16.75 -9.38 4.86
CA LEU A 59 -16.10 -8.15 4.43
C LEU A 59 -16.82 -6.92 4.99
N GLU A 60 -16.02 -5.98 5.46
CA GLU A 60 -16.50 -4.66 5.86
C GLU A 60 -16.48 -3.72 4.65
N GLU A 61 -17.56 -2.96 4.44
CA GLU A 61 -17.66 -1.96 3.38
C GLU A 61 -17.17 -0.59 3.85
N TYR A 62 -16.29 0.02 3.06
CA TYR A 62 -15.89 1.41 3.21
C TYR A 62 -16.25 2.20 1.94
N GLN A 63 -17.09 3.20 2.07
CA GLN A 63 -17.57 4.01 0.94
C GLN A 63 -16.90 5.39 0.91
N SER A 64 -16.33 5.75 -0.24
CA SER A 64 -15.88 7.12 -0.53
C SER A 64 -15.89 7.40 -2.04
N ASP A 65 -16.17 8.64 -2.43
CA ASP A 65 -16.13 9.13 -3.83
C ASP A 65 -16.90 8.27 -4.83
N GLY A 66 -18.09 7.79 -4.43
CA GLY A 66 -18.92 6.93 -5.29
C GLY A 66 -18.36 5.52 -5.50
N VAL A 67 -17.35 5.12 -4.73
CA VAL A 67 -16.77 3.77 -4.74
C VAL A 67 -16.96 3.10 -3.38
N SER A 68 -17.55 1.92 -3.38
CA SER A 68 -17.58 1.03 -2.23
C SER A 68 -16.38 0.08 -2.28
N ARG A 69 -15.63 -0.03 -1.19
CA ARG A 69 -14.43 -0.88 -1.10
C ARG A 69 -14.64 -1.90 0.02
N TYR A 70 -14.37 -3.16 -0.25
CA TYR A 70 -14.66 -4.25 0.68
C TYR A 70 -13.37 -4.85 1.23
N PHE A 71 -13.24 -4.86 2.55
CA PHE A 71 -12.04 -5.30 3.28
C PHE A 71 -12.36 -6.54 4.10
N CYS A 72 -11.46 -7.52 4.14
CA CYS A 72 -11.66 -8.65 5.04
C CYS A 72 -11.63 -8.20 6.50
N GLU A 73 -12.68 -8.49 7.26
CA GLU A 73 -12.79 -8.10 8.68
C GLU A 73 -11.66 -8.66 9.56
N THR A 74 -11.02 -9.74 9.13
CA THR A 74 -10.00 -10.44 9.90
C THR A 74 -8.58 -10.00 9.57
N CYS A 75 -8.20 -9.97 8.29
CA CYS A 75 -6.82 -9.60 7.90
C CYS A 75 -6.72 -8.22 7.23
N GLY A 76 -7.82 -7.49 7.08
CA GLY A 76 -7.84 -6.15 6.49
C GLY A 76 -7.53 -6.08 4.99
N CYS A 77 -7.37 -7.22 4.29
CA CYS A 77 -7.02 -7.18 2.87
C CYS A 77 -8.16 -6.59 2.05
N GLN A 78 -7.84 -5.64 1.17
CA GLN A 78 -8.83 -5.11 0.25
C GLN A 78 -9.16 -6.17 -0.80
N SER A 79 -10.42 -6.61 -0.83
CA SER A 79 -10.83 -7.75 -1.64
C SER A 79 -11.55 -7.34 -2.91
N PHE A 80 -12.54 -6.45 -2.77
CA PHE A 80 -13.35 -6.00 -3.89
C PHE A 80 -13.54 -4.48 -3.86
N ALA A 81 -13.95 -3.94 -5.00
CA ALA A 81 -14.48 -2.59 -5.09
C ALA A 81 -15.70 -2.58 -6.01
N TYR A 82 -16.63 -1.64 -5.77
CA TYR A 82 -17.80 -1.40 -6.59
C TYR A 82 -17.87 0.08 -6.95
N SER A 83 -17.90 0.37 -8.25
CA SER A 83 -18.09 1.73 -8.75
C SER A 83 -19.57 2.01 -8.96
N LYS A 84 -20.14 2.95 -8.20
CA LYS A 84 -21.54 3.37 -8.37
C LYS A 84 -21.78 4.07 -9.70
N GLN A 85 -20.75 4.68 -10.27
CA GLN A 85 -20.84 5.39 -11.55
C GLN A 85 -21.01 4.42 -12.72
N THR A 86 -20.27 3.31 -12.73
CA THR A 86 -20.31 2.34 -13.82
C THR A 86 -21.20 1.13 -13.52
N GLY A 87 -21.60 0.93 -12.26
CA GLY A 87 -22.33 -0.25 -11.82
C GLY A 87 -21.48 -1.52 -11.86
N GLN A 88 -20.16 -1.39 -11.75
CA GLN A 88 -19.22 -2.49 -11.96
C GLN A 88 -18.50 -2.89 -10.68
N TYR A 89 -18.32 -4.20 -10.52
CA TYR A 89 -17.49 -4.79 -9.48
C TYR A 89 -16.09 -5.10 -9.98
N PHE A 90 -15.14 -4.98 -9.07
CA PHE A 90 -13.72 -5.18 -9.30
C PHE A 90 -13.16 -6.09 -8.21
N VAL A 91 -12.18 -6.91 -8.57
CA VAL A 91 -11.41 -7.72 -7.63
C VAL A 91 -9.99 -7.24 -7.54
N ALA A 92 -9.47 -7.15 -6.32
CA ALA A 92 -8.09 -6.77 -6.08
C ALA A 92 -7.15 -7.84 -6.66
N SER A 93 -6.30 -7.44 -7.59
CA SER A 93 -5.49 -8.35 -8.41
C SER A 93 -4.50 -9.18 -7.59
N GLY A 94 -4.10 -8.68 -6.42
CA GLY A 94 -3.26 -9.39 -5.47
C GLY A 94 -3.93 -10.62 -4.86
N LEU A 95 -5.25 -10.79 -4.95
CA LEU A 95 -5.91 -11.97 -4.39
C LEU A 95 -6.11 -13.11 -5.39
N VAL A 96 -5.98 -12.86 -6.69
CA VAL A 96 -6.24 -13.86 -7.76
C VAL A 96 -5.10 -14.86 -7.87
N ASP A 97 -5.29 -16.11 -7.46
CA ASP A 97 -4.18 -17.09 -7.30
C ASP A 97 -3.38 -17.29 -8.60
N THR A 98 -4.08 -17.54 -9.71
CA THR A 98 -3.52 -17.62 -11.06
C THR A 98 -4.06 -16.45 -11.89
N PRO A 99 -3.45 -15.25 -11.79
CA PRO A 99 -3.92 -14.10 -12.54
C PRO A 99 -3.69 -14.32 -14.04
N PRO A 100 -4.56 -13.79 -14.92
CA PRO A 100 -4.30 -13.81 -16.34
C PRO A 100 -3.03 -13.03 -16.67
N GLN A 101 -2.40 -13.34 -17.81
CA GLN A 101 -1.31 -12.51 -18.31
C GLN A 101 -1.85 -11.11 -18.66
N THR A 102 -1.48 -10.12 -17.85
CA THR A 102 -1.81 -8.72 -18.11
C THR A 102 -1.13 -8.27 -19.40
N LYS A 103 -1.91 -7.90 -20.42
CA LYS A 103 -1.35 -7.37 -21.67
C LYS A 103 -1.21 -5.86 -21.64
N ASN A 104 -2.12 -5.18 -20.94
CA ASN A 104 -2.18 -3.74 -20.86
C ASN A 104 -2.59 -3.28 -19.45
N ALA A 105 -2.06 -2.14 -19.04
CA ALA A 105 -2.48 -1.43 -17.84
C ALA A 105 -3.29 -0.19 -18.22
N ARG A 106 -4.21 0.19 -17.34
CA ARG A 106 -5.05 1.37 -17.46
C ARG A 106 -4.89 2.20 -16.19
N HIS A 107 -4.46 3.44 -16.32
CA HIS A 107 -4.16 4.30 -15.17
C HIS A 107 -5.26 5.34 -14.99
N TRP A 108 -5.78 5.45 -13.77
CA TRP A 108 -6.77 6.45 -13.36
C TRP A 108 -6.23 7.28 -12.20
N GLY A 109 -6.46 8.59 -12.23
CA GLY A 109 -6.17 9.49 -11.11
C GLY A 109 -4.70 9.85 -11.04
N VAL A 110 -4.01 9.80 -12.18
CA VAL A 110 -2.58 10.09 -12.28
C VAL A 110 -2.29 11.54 -11.91
N GLY A 111 -3.17 12.49 -12.25
CA GLY A 111 -3.00 13.90 -11.89
C GLY A 111 -2.79 14.14 -10.39
N ASP A 112 -3.33 13.27 -9.53
CA ASP A 112 -3.20 13.38 -8.06
C ASP A 112 -1.81 12.99 -7.55
N THR A 113 -1.00 12.28 -8.35
CA THR A 113 0.30 11.75 -7.90
C THR A 113 1.43 12.77 -7.94
N TRP A 114 1.24 13.91 -8.61
CA TRP A 114 2.24 14.97 -8.88
C TRP A 114 3.48 14.52 -9.66
N ASP A 115 3.98 13.31 -9.45
CA ASP A 115 5.13 12.70 -10.11
C ASP A 115 4.72 11.75 -11.28
N GLY A 116 3.42 11.63 -11.54
CA GLY A 116 2.86 10.71 -12.55
C GLY A 116 2.68 9.27 -12.04
N GLY A 117 2.99 9.00 -10.77
CA GLY A 117 2.79 7.71 -10.13
C GLY A 117 3.54 6.61 -10.85
N LEU A 118 2.90 5.45 -11.03
CA LEU A 118 3.56 4.33 -11.74
C LEU A 118 3.57 4.46 -13.27
N THR A 119 3.04 5.55 -13.86
CA THR A 119 2.96 5.65 -15.34
C THR A 119 4.34 5.67 -16.01
N SER A 120 5.36 6.21 -15.33
CA SER A 120 6.74 6.20 -15.84
C SER A 120 7.39 4.81 -15.82
N PHE A 121 6.91 3.90 -14.97
CA PHE A 121 7.47 2.56 -14.79
C PHE A 121 6.66 1.47 -15.49
N LEU A 122 5.35 1.68 -15.65
CA LEU A 122 4.45 0.74 -16.30
C LEU A 122 3.64 1.47 -17.39
N PRO A 123 4.10 1.43 -18.65
CA PRO A 123 3.37 2.03 -19.76
C PRO A 123 1.98 1.40 -19.92
N GLY A 124 1.00 2.22 -20.29
CA GLY A 124 -0.38 1.79 -20.45
C GLY A 124 -1.29 2.89 -20.99
N PHE A 125 -2.59 2.62 -20.98
CA PHE A 125 -3.60 3.60 -21.37
C PHE A 125 -3.89 4.54 -20.19
N LEU A 126 -3.76 5.83 -20.40
CA LEU A 126 -4.25 6.83 -19.45
C LEU A 126 -5.76 7.00 -19.64
N ILE A 127 -6.52 6.98 -18.54
CA ILE A 127 -7.91 7.43 -18.56
C ILE A 127 -8.01 8.72 -17.77
N SER A 128 -8.15 9.81 -18.50
CA SER A 128 -8.58 11.08 -17.95
C SER A 128 -10.03 10.94 -17.48
N GLY A 129 -10.27 11.14 -16.19
CA GLY A 129 -11.61 11.53 -15.73
C GLY A 129 -11.97 12.86 -16.39
N SER A 130 -13.26 13.07 -16.65
CA SER A 130 -13.80 14.28 -17.30
C SER A 130 -13.29 15.58 -16.67
N ASN A 131 -12.22 16.16 -17.23
CA ASN A 131 -12.04 17.60 -17.54
C ASN A 131 -10.59 18.04 -17.83
N ASP A 132 -9.59 17.16 -17.88
CA ASP A 132 -8.23 17.63 -18.19
C ASP A 132 -7.75 17.18 -19.57
N ALA A 133 -7.49 18.19 -20.39
CA ALA A 133 -7.05 18.09 -21.77
C ALA A 133 -5.66 17.47 -21.87
N GLN A 134 -5.50 16.56 -22.86
CA GLN A 134 -4.23 16.14 -23.46
C GLN A 134 -2.99 16.18 -22.54
N ASP A 135 -2.83 15.16 -21.70
CA ASP A 135 -1.56 14.89 -21.04
C ASP A 135 -0.55 14.32 -22.06
N THR A 136 0.11 15.21 -22.79
CA THR A 136 1.55 15.01 -23.02
C THR A 136 2.19 15.06 -21.64
N VAL A 137 2.90 14.00 -21.25
CA VAL A 137 3.82 14.01 -20.11
C VAL A 137 4.97 14.96 -20.43
N GLU A 138 4.70 16.25 -20.46
CA GLU A 138 5.72 17.26 -20.23
C GLU A 138 6.08 17.14 -18.75
N GLN A 139 7.38 17.06 -18.47
CA GLN A 139 7.92 17.10 -17.10
C GLN A 139 7.40 18.36 -16.42
N THR A 140 6.27 18.24 -15.73
CA THR A 140 5.69 19.31 -14.94
C THR A 140 6.67 19.58 -13.81
N ASN A 141 7.30 20.75 -13.87
CA ASN A 141 8.16 21.26 -12.81
C ASN A 141 7.46 21.06 -11.47
N CYS A 142 8.12 20.28 -10.61
CA CYS A 142 7.75 20.06 -9.23
C CYS A 142 7.67 21.41 -8.51
N ASN A 143 6.47 21.99 -8.42
CA ASN A 143 6.20 23.04 -7.46
C ASN A 143 6.16 22.37 -6.10
N MET A 144 7.31 22.41 -5.42
CA MET A 144 7.47 21.93 -4.06
C MET A 144 6.34 22.49 -3.20
N ALA A 145 5.75 21.61 -2.39
CA ALA A 145 4.92 22.02 -1.27
C ALA A 145 5.62 23.18 -0.53
N THR A 146 4.83 24.18 -0.16
CA THR A 146 5.27 25.38 0.56
C THR A 146 6.30 25.03 1.64
N GLU A 147 7.43 25.73 1.62
CA GLU A 147 8.69 25.49 2.34
C GLU A 147 8.64 25.31 3.88
N ASP A 148 7.47 25.31 4.53
CA ASP A 148 7.38 25.48 5.99
C ASP A 148 7.09 24.20 6.80
N SER A 149 6.75 23.08 6.16
CA SER A 149 6.71 21.79 6.88
C SER A 149 7.80 20.87 6.35
N ARG A 150 8.93 20.81 7.06
CA ARG A 150 9.91 19.72 6.85
C ARG A 150 9.30 18.34 7.12
N GLN A 151 8.09 18.26 7.68
CA GLN A 151 7.43 17.02 8.05
C GLN A 151 6.43 16.58 6.97
N LEU A 152 6.37 15.27 6.74
CA LEU A 152 5.42 14.62 5.84
C LEU A 152 4.21 14.13 6.63
N LEU A 153 3.00 14.56 6.25
CA LEU A 153 1.76 14.07 6.81
C LEU A 153 1.47 12.65 6.31
N ALA A 154 1.23 11.72 7.23
CA ALA A 154 0.73 10.38 6.97
C ALA A 154 -0.64 10.23 7.63
N GLN A 155 -1.69 10.11 6.82
CA GLN A 155 -3.06 9.99 7.29
C GLN A 155 -3.86 8.97 6.48
N CYS A 156 -4.86 8.37 7.11
CA CYS A 156 -5.86 7.59 6.38
C CYS A 156 -6.95 8.51 5.82
N HIS A 157 -7.73 8.01 4.86
CA HIS A 157 -8.79 8.82 4.22
C HIS A 157 -9.82 9.39 5.19
N CYS A 158 -10.18 8.68 6.28
CA CYS A 158 -11.14 9.18 7.25
C CYS A 158 -10.54 10.14 8.31
N GLY A 159 -9.23 10.37 8.30
CA GLY A 159 -8.53 11.14 9.33
C GLY A 159 -8.45 10.44 10.70
N GLY A 160 -8.86 9.18 10.81
CA GLY A 160 -8.76 8.40 12.06
C GLY A 160 -7.32 8.10 12.48
N ILE A 161 -6.39 8.16 11.53
CA ILE A 161 -4.94 8.12 11.76
C ILE A 161 -4.37 9.43 11.21
N GLU A 162 -3.61 10.14 12.03
CA GLU A 162 -2.90 11.37 11.66
C GLU A 162 -1.53 11.37 12.34
N LEU A 163 -0.48 11.22 11.52
CA LEU A 163 0.91 11.12 11.95
C LEU A 163 1.78 12.04 11.10
N TYR A 164 2.90 12.48 11.66
CA TYR A 164 3.86 13.33 11.00
C TYR A 164 5.24 12.65 10.99
N ILE A 165 5.82 12.51 9.81
CA ILE A 165 7.14 11.91 9.60
C ILE A 165 8.14 13.04 9.42
N THR A 166 9.16 13.10 10.28
CA THR A 166 10.25 14.08 10.13
C THR A 166 11.34 13.55 9.21
N PRO A 167 12.14 14.41 8.57
CA PRO A 167 13.37 13.97 7.91
C PRO A 167 14.32 13.38 8.95
N PRO A 168 15.32 12.61 8.51
CA PRO A 168 16.34 12.11 9.43
C PRO A 168 17.05 13.27 10.16
N ASP A 169 17.20 13.10 11.46
CA ASP A 169 18.00 13.93 12.36
C ASP A 169 18.97 13.08 13.20
N SER A 170 19.61 13.69 14.21
CA SER A 170 20.54 12.98 15.10
C SER A 170 19.90 11.81 15.85
N THR A 171 18.61 11.91 16.20
CA THR A 171 17.89 10.88 16.95
C THR A 171 17.65 9.62 16.11
N SER A 172 17.58 9.77 14.78
CA SER A 172 17.41 8.65 13.82
C SER A 172 18.52 7.61 13.90
N THR A 173 19.66 7.94 14.52
CA THR A 173 20.82 7.04 14.67
C THR A 173 20.80 6.25 15.97
N GLU A 174 19.94 6.60 16.93
CA GLU A 174 19.89 5.96 18.25
C GLU A 174 19.23 4.58 18.23
N ALA A 175 18.39 4.31 17.23
CA ALA A 175 17.71 3.03 17.14
C ALA A 175 18.63 1.93 16.58
N TRP A 176 18.28 0.68 16.83
CA TRP A 176 18.86 -0.52 16.27
C TRP A 176 17.77 -1.36 15.60
N SER A 177 18.13 -2.07 14.55
CA SER A 177 17.20 -2.99 13.88
C SER A 177 17.97 -4.08 13.16
N PRO A 178 17.50 -5.34 13.18
CA PRO A 178 18.01 -6.36 12.27
C PRO A 178 17.80 -5.94 10.81
N TRP A 179 18.45 -6.64 9.89
CA TRP A 179 18.22 -6.45 8.46
C TRP A 179 16.77 -6.83 8.10
N PRO A 180 16.08 -6.01 7.29
CA PRO A 180 14.74 -6.34 6.84
C PRO A 180 14.80 -7.41 5.75
N ASP A 181 13.67 -8.08 5.50
CA ASP A 181 13.49 -9.02 4.40
C ASP A 181 13.79 -8.43 3.01
N LEU A 182 13.75 -7.10 2.89
CA LEU A 182 14.13 -6.38 1.68
C LEU A 182 15.64 -6.42 1.39
N ILE A 183 16.48 -6.70 2.39
CA ILE A 183 17.94 -6.82 2.25
C ILE A 183 18.37 -8.27 2.47
N ILE A 184 17.93 -8.88 3.57
CA ILE A 184 18.28 -10.26 3.94
C ILE A 184 16.99 -11.08 4.01
N PRO A 185 16.74 -12.02 3.08
CA PRO A 185 15.51 -12.78 3.06
C PRO A 185 15.27 -13.58 4.35
N TYR A 186 14.01 -13.66 4.84
CA TYR A 186 13.65 -14.35 6.08
C TYR A 186 14.17 -15.80 6.22
N HIS A 187 14.33 -16.51 5.10
CA HIS A 187 14.80 -17.90 5.09
C HIS A 187 16.33 -18.05 5.19
N SER A 188 17.06 -16.93 5.30
CA SER A 188 18.52 -16.92 5.50
C SER A 188 18.92 -17.28 6.93
N GLY A 189 17.96 -17.30 7.86
CA GLY A 189 18.17 -17.61 9.27
C GLY A 189 18.49 -16.37 10.13
N PRO A 190 18.28 -16.47 11.45
CA PRO A 190 18.35 -15.32 12.36
C PRO A 190 19.76 -14.72 12.45
N GLU A 191 20.80 -15.55 12.37
CA GLU A 191 22.19 -15.08 12.42
C GLU A 191 22.55 -14.16 11.25
N ALA A 192 21.99 -14.41 10.07
CA ALA A 192 22.20 -13.57 8.89
C ALA A 192 21.45 -12.23 8.99
N ALA A 193 20.31 -12.20 9.67
CA ALA A 193 19.49 -10.99 9.81
C ALA A 193 19.94 -10.08 10.97
N GLU A 194 20.83 -10.52 11.86
CA GLU A 194 21.08 -9.88 13.15
C GLU A 194 21.60 -8.43 13.09
N ASN A 195 22.29 -8.00 12.01
CA ASN A 195 22.92 -6.67 11.93
C ASN A 195 23.83 -6.35 13.15
N LYS A 196 24.85 -7.20 13.34
CA LYS A 196 25.77 -7.16 14.50
C LYS A 196 26.55 -5.86 14.59
N GLU A 197 26.88 -5.28 13.44
CA GLU A 197 27.65 -4.05 13.31
C GLU A 197 26.81 -2.79 13.54
N ASP A 198 25.50 -2.93 13.81
CA ASP A 198 24.57 -1.81 14.02
C ASP A 198 24.58 -0.81 12.85
N ILE A 199 24.58 -1.35 11.63
CA ILE A 199 24.47 -0.54 10.42
C ILE A 199 23.10 0.13 10.41
N LYS A 200 23.08 1.46 10.29
CA LYS A 200 21.86 2.27 10.20
C LYS A 200 21.30 2.21 8.79
N TRP A 201 20.95 1.00 8.34
CA TRP A 201 20.58 0.69 6.96
C TRP A 201 19.31 1.43 6.49
N TRP A 202 18.48 1.91 7.41
CA TRP A 202 17.35 2.76 7.08
C TRP A 202 17.75 4.18 6.68
N LEU A 203 18.98 4.62 6.96
CA LEU A 203 19.48 5.95 6.59
C LEU A 203 20.22 5.89 5.25
N GLN A 204 19.67 6.57 4.25
CA GLN A 204 20.15 6.60 2.88
C GLN A 204 20.63 8.00 2.49
N ASP A 205 21.35 8.09 1.38
CA ASP A 205 21.78 9.36 0.77
C ASP A 205 22.45 10.30 1.78
N ASN A 206 23.59 9.87 2.34
CA ASN A 206 24.31 10.59 3.41
C ASN A 206 23.42 10.96 4.63
N ARG A 207 22.47 10.08 4.98
CA ARG A 207 21.53 10.22 6.10
C ARG A 207 20.52 11.37 5.91
N THR A 208 20.15 11.66 4.67
CA THR A 208 19.12 12.67 4.37
C THR A 208 17.78 12.05 3.99
N LYS A 209 17.75 10.74 3.70
CA LYS A 209 16.54 10.01 3.29
C LYS A 209 16.39 8.70 4.07
N TYR A 210 15.16 8.22 4.16
CA TYR A 210 14.89 6.88 4.66
C TYR A 210 14.95 5.85 3.53
N MET A 211 15.33 4.62 3.87
CA MET A 211 15.19 3.49 2.98
C MET A 211 13.71 3.19 2.78
N ALA A 212 13.33 3.02 1.52
CA ALA A 212 12.03 2.52 1.12
C ALA A 212 12.24 1.41 0.08
N GLY A 213 11.23 0.57 -0.09
CA GLY A 213 11.25 -0.46 -1.12
C GLY A 213 9.93 -1.18 -1.25
N THR A 214 9.90 -2.16 -2.12
CA THR A 214 8.69 -2.90 -2.46
C THR A 214 8.84 -4.38 -2.18
N CYS A 215 7.73 -5.03 -1.81
CA CYS A 215 7.65 -6.46 -1.58
C CYS A 215 6.50 -7.05 -2.40
N ALA A 216 6.82 -8.06 -3.21
CA ALA A 216 5.85 -8.82 -4.01
C ALA A 216 5.68 -10.26 -3.52
N CYS A 217 6.07 -10.54 -2.26
CA CYS A 217 5.92 -11.88 -1.70
C CYS A 217 4.43 -12.24 -1.56
N ARG A 218 4.14 -13.55 -1.54
CA ARG A 218 2.77 -14.05 -1.40
C ARG A 218 2.08 -13.47 -0.17
N THR A 219 2.78 -13.35 0.96
CA THR A 219 2.17 -12.86 2.20
C THR A 219 1.75 -11.40 2.10
N CYS A 220 2.66 -10.50 1.69
CA CYS A 220 2.35 -9.07 1.54
C CYS A 220 1.23 -8.84 0.52
N ARG A 221 1.27 -9.58 -0.59
CA ARG A 221 0.26 -9.51 -1.64
C ARG A 221 -1.14 -9.90 -1.14
N LEU A 222 -1.24 -10.97 -0.36
CA LEU A 222 -2.53 -11.42 0.22
C LEU A 222 -2.98 -10.58 1.41
N ALA A 223 -2.05 -9.91 2.10
CA ALA A 223 -2.32 -9.02 3.21
C ALA A 223 -2.92 -7.69 2.73
N SER A 224 -2.37 -7.09 1.68
CA SER A 224 -2.87 -5.82 1.14
C SER A 224 -4.04 -6.01 0.18
N GLY A 225 -4.06 -7.11 -0.57
CA GLY A 225 -4.94 -7.29 -1.73
C GLY A 225 -4.29 -6.90 -3.06
N PHE A 226 -3.07 -6.38 -3.05
CA PHE A 226 -2.41 -5.80 -4.22
C PHE A 226 -1.07 -6.50 -4.52
N PRO A 227 -0.63 -6.54 -5.78
CA PRO A 227 0.52 -7.35 -6.19
C PRO A 227 1.85 -6.89 -5.60
N ILE A 228 1.96 -5.61 -5.21
CA ILE A 228 3.17 -5.00 -4.69
C ILE A 228 2.80 -4.19 -3.44
N GLN A 229 3.41 -4.53 -2.30
CA GLN A 229 3.35 -3.73 -1.08
C GLN A 229 4.55 -2.78 -1.03
N SER A 230 4.32 -1.52 -0.70
CA SER A 230 5.41 -0.55 -0.47
C SER A 230 5.72 -0.41 1.02
N TRP A 231 6.99 -0.25 1.35
CA TRP A 231 7.51 -0.12 2.71
C TRP A 231 8.45 1.08 2.80
N ALA A 232 8.39 1.79 3.92
CA ALA A 232 9.37 2.79 4.32
C ALA A 232 9.83 2.47 5.75
N PHE A 233 11.13 2.58 5.99
CA PHE A 233 11.75 2.22 7.26
C PHE A 233 12.14 3.48 8.02
N ILE A 234 11.30 3.87 8.98
CA ILE A 234 11.41 5.14 9.69
C ILE A 234 11.57 4.84 11.19
N PRO A 235 12.60 5.39 11.86
CA PRO A 235 12.74 5.25 13.30
C PRO A 235 11.56 5.88 14.04
N LYS A 236 11.17 5.27 15.16
CA LYS A 236 10.07 5.76 16.00
C LYS A 236 10.25 7.20 16.47
N SER A 237 11.49 7.65 16.70
CA SER A 237 11.81 9.03 17.07
C SER A 237 11.41 10.06 16.02
N ASN A 238 11.26 9.63 14.77
CA ASN A 238 10.91 10.48 13.64
C ASN A 238 9.45 10.32 13.21
N ILE A 239 8.62 9.66 14.03
CA ILE A 239 7.17 9.54 13.83
C ILE A 239 6.46 10.22 15.00
N LEU A 240 5.72 11.27 14.69
CA LEU A 240 5.02 12.11 15.65
C LEU A 240 3.51 11.97 15.49
N THR A 241 2.78 12.03 16.60
CA THR A 241 1.32 12.16 16.61
C THR A 241 0.88 13.54 16.14
N ALA A 242 -0.41 13.76 15.88
CA ALA A 242 -0.99 15.09 15.65
C ALA A 242 -0.67 16.14 16.74
N ALA A 243 -0.47 15.71 17.99
CA ALA A 243 -0.02 16.58 19.09
C ALA A 243 1.49 16.90 19.07
N ASN A 244 2.20 16.55 17.99
CA ASN A 244 3.65 16.67 17.83
C ASN A 244 4.45 15.94 18.93
N SER A 245 3.86 14.88 19.50
CA SER A 245 4.48 14.02 20.52
C SER A 245 4.98 12.71 19.92
N PRO A 246 6.02 12.06 20.48
CA PRO A 246 6.50 10.78 19.99
C PRO A 246 5.39 9.72 19.99
N LEU A 247 5.29 8.96 18.91
CA LEU A 247 4.35 7.84 18.82
C LEU A 247 4.60 6.84 19.96
N THR A 248 3.56 6.42 20.68
CA THR A 248 3.62 5.30 21.62
C THR A 248 2.69 4.20 21.14
N TYR A 249 3.12 2.93 21.19
CA TYR A 249 2.31 1.82 20.65
C TYR A 249 1.02 1.60 21.45
N ASP A 250 0.98 2.01 22.73
CA ASP A 250 -0.24 2.01 23.52
C ASP A 250 -1.28 3.02 23.00
N ALA A 251 -0.83 4.14 22.42
CA ALA A 251 -1.70 5.12 21.77
C ALA A 251 -2.24 4.65 20.41
N LEU A 252 -1.66 3.59 19.83
CA LEU A 252 -2.14 2.93 18.61
C LEU A 252 -3.10 1.77 18.88
N ARG A 253 -3.55 1.56 20.13
CA ARG A 253 -4.70 0.68 20.43
C ARG A 253 -6.01 1.30 19.93
N ILE A 254 -6.08 1.52 18.63
CA ILE A 254 -7.32 1.33 17.89
C ILE A 254 -7.68 -0.14 18.15
N SER A 255 -8.91 -0.42 18.56
CA SER A 255 -9.37 -1.76 18.95
C SER A 255 -9.37 -2.73 17.76
N PHE A 256 -8.19 -3.18 17.32
CA PHE A 256 -8.00 -4.21 16.30
C PHE A 256 -7.29 -5.39 16.94
N ALA A 257 -8.07 -6.34 17.45
CA ALA A 257 -7.58 -7.59 18.03
C ALA A 257 -7.01 -8.57 16.98
N SER A 258 -6.74 -8.14 15.75
CA SER A 258 -6.52 -9.06 14.61
C SER A 258 -5.32 -8.76 13.72
N PHE A 259 -4.54 -7.68 13.93
CA PHE A 259 -3.34 -7.40 13.12
C PHE A 259 -2.01 -7.90 13.71
N ALA A 260 -2.00 -8.43 14.94
CA ALA A 260 -0.76 -8.92 15.58
C ALA A 260 -0.13 -10.12 14.85
N ALA A 261 -0.92 -10.95 14.17
CA ALA A 261 -0.43 -12.19 13.56
C ALA A 261 0.44 -11.99 12.29
N ALA A 262 0.35 -10.85 11.60
CA ALA A 262 1.18 -10.59 10.41
C ALA A 262 2.50 -9.87 10.76
N ALA A 263 2.51 -9.05 11.81
CA ALA A 263 3.70 -8.31 12.22
C ALA A 263 4.70 -9.17 13.02
N GLU A 264 4.21 -10.09 13.88
CA GLU A 264 5.07 -10.87 14.78
C GLU A 264 6.00 -11.87 14.09
N HIS A 265 5.75 -12.22 12.82
CA HIS A 265 6.62 -13.12 12.06
C HIS A 265 7.35 -12.49 10.87
N GLN A 266 7.10 -11.21 10.53
CA GLN A 266 7.70 -10.58 9.33
C GLN A 266 8.22 -9.15 9.49
N CYS A 267 7.98 -8.47 10.61
CA CYS A 267 8.53 -7.13 10.84
C CYS A 267 9.04 -7.01 12.28
N SER A 268 10.29 -7.38 12.50
CA SER A 268 11.06 -6.86 13.63
C SER A 268 11.13 -5.34 13.49
N GLY A 269 10.45 -4.61 14.37
CA GLY A 269 10.47 -3.16 14.39
C GLY A 269 11.88 -2.62 14.66
N ILE A 270 12.11 -1.36 14.28
CA ILE A 270 13.30 -0.60 14.69
C ILE A 270 13.13 -0.26 16.18
N VAL A 271 13.92 -0.88 17.05
CA VAL A 271 13.82 -0.75 18.52
C VAL A 271 15.05 -0.04 19.07
N ARG A 272 14.93 0.63 20.22
CA ARG A 272 16.11 1.13 20.94
C ARG A 272 16.94 -0.07 21.40
N LYS A 273 18.27 -0.02 21.24
CA LYS A 273 19.14 -1.05 21.81
C LYS A 273 19.15 -0.85 23.32
N ASP A 274 18.51 -1.74 24.07
CA ASP A 274 18.66 -1.77 25.51
C ASP A 274 20.14 -2.06 25.83
N LEU A 275 20.70 -1.29 26.76
CA LEU A 275 22.09 -1.40 27.23
C LEU A 275 22.35 -2.73 27.92
#